data_AF-A0A645H346-F1
#
_entry.id   AF-A0A645H346-F1
#
_cell.length_a   1.000
_cell.length_b   1.000
_cell.length_c   1.000
_cell.angle_alpha   90.00
_cell.angle_beta   90.00
_cell.angle_gamma   90.00
#
_symmetry.space_group_name_H-M   'P 1'
#
loop_
_entity.id
_entity.type
_entity.pdbx_description
1 polymer ?
#
loop_
_entity_poly.entity_id
_entity_poly.type
_entity_poly.pdbx_seq_one_letter_code
_entity_poly.pdbx_strand_id
1 'polypeptide(L)'
;MRKVRFSLLDRLVLTPMEIVIATELMLKVFGAMAVLSALGILPVERADYLGLLGSVFIGTFASPLLLPWIPGGAFSFKGMITGLIGAISVVLFLFSKGSTNWLQLVSYLLILPSLSAFFTMNFTGSSTYTSLSGVEKEMKTALPLIVAALSAGILIRAVSFFIS
;
A
#
# COMPACT_ATOMS: atom_id res chain seq x y z
N MET A 1 -22.89 -27.77 -2.80
CA MET A 1 -21.66 -26.93 -2.70
C MET A 1 -21.40 -26.61 -1.23
N ARG A 2 -20.23 -27.00 -0.69
CA ARG A 2 -19.85 -26.73 0.72
C ARG A 2 -19.49 -25.24 0.84
N LYS A 3 -20.22 -24.48 1.65
CA LYS A 3 -19.87 -23.08 1.96
C LYS A 3 -18.60 -23.09 2.81
N VAL A 4 -17.46 -22.83 2.18
CA VAL A 4 -16.21 -22.56 2.90
C VAL A 4 -16.37 -21.19 3.54
N ARG A 5 -16.36 -21.13 4.86
CA ARG A 5 -16.45 -19.87 5.60
C ARG A 5 -15.06 -19.28 5.62
N PHE A 6 -14.84 -18.14 4.98
CA PHE A 6 -13.58 -17.38 5.10
C PHE A 6 -13.65 -16.50 6.36
N SER A 7 -13.49 -17.15 7.50
CA SER A 7 -13.62 -16.54 8.83
C SER A 7 -12.43 -15.62 9.13
N LEU A 8 -12.54 -14.80 10.18
CA LEU A 8 -11.42 -13.97 10.64
C LEU A 8 -10.20 -14.80 11.02
N LEU A 9 -10.38 -16.04 11.50
CA LEU A 9 -9.29 -16.95 11.84
C LEU A 9 -8.53 -17.41 10.61
N ASP A 10 -9.22 -17.71 9.51
CA ASP A 10 -8.55 -18.12 8.26
C ASP A 10 -7.68 -16.98 7.70
N ARG A 11 -8.14 -15.73 7.84
CA ARG A 11 -7.39 -14.53 7.46
C ARG A 11 -6.17 -14.31 8.35
N LEU A 12 -6.32 -14.51 9.66
CA LEU A 12 -5.22 -14.42 10.63
C LEU A 12 -4.16 -15.50 10.43
N VAL A 13 -4.54 -16.69 9.95
CA VAL A 13 -3.59 -17.75 9.61
C VAL A 13 -2.84 -17.44 8.31
N LEU A 14 -3.45 -16.69 7.39
CA LEU A 14 -2.83 -16.26 6.13
C LEU A 14 -1.95 -15.00 6.30
N THR A 15 -2.23 -14.13 7.28
CA THR A 15 -1.44 -12.91 7.52
C THR A 15 0.07 -13.14 7.70
N PRO A 16 0.56 -14.17 8.42
CA PRO A 16 1.99 -14.44 8.53
C PRO A 16 2.66 -14.66 7.17
N MET A 17 2.02 -15.39 6.27
CA MET A 17 2.59 -15.67 4.95
C MET A 17 2.66 -14.40 4.11
N GLU A 18 1.62 -13.57 4.17
CA GLU A 18 1.57 -12.26 3.50
C GLU A 18 2.60 -11.28 4.05
N ILE A 19 2.85 -11.31 5.35
CA ILE A 19 3.94 -10.54 5.98
C ILE A 19 5.30 -11.02 5.47
N VAL A 20 5.53 -12.33 5.31
CA VAL A 20 6.80 -12.84 4.77
C VAL A 20 7.02 -12.38 3.33
N ILE A 21 6.00 -12.49 2.47
CA ILE A 21 6.06 -12.02 1.08
C ILE A 21 6.30 -10.50 1.04
N ALA A 22 5.60 -9.75 1.89
CA ALA A 22 5.78 -8.31 2.00
C ALA A 22 7.17 -7.94 2.52
N THR A 23 7.73 -8.70 3.46
CA THR A 23 9.07 -8.46 4.03
C THR A 23 10.15 -8.63 2.98
N GLU A 24 10.06 -9.66 2.12
CA GLU A 24 11.01 -9.83 1.01
C GLU A 24 10.96 -8.64 0.04
N LEU A 25 9.76 -8.20 -0.33
CA LEU A 25 9.58 -7.04 -1.20
C LEU A 25 10.09 -5.75 -0.52
N MET A 26 9.79 -5.58 0.77
CA MET A 26 10.24 -4.42 1.55
C MET A 26 11.75 -4.34 1.66
N LEU A 27 12.45 -5.46 1.88
CA LEU A 27 13.91 -5.51 1.90
C LEU A 27 14.50 -5.02 0.58
N LYS A 28 13.94 -5.46 -0.56
CA LYS A 28 14.36 -5.00 -1.89
C LYS A 28 14.11 -3.51 -2.08
N VAL A 29 12.92 -3.02 -1.71
CA VAL A 29 12.54 -1.61 -1.82
C VAL A 29 13.39 -0.74 -0.91
N PHE A 30 13.63 -1.15 0.34
CA PHE A 30 14.46 -0.42 1.30
C PHE A 30 15.91 -0.37 0.85
N GLY A 31 16.44 -1.48 0.33
CA GLY A 31 17.76 -1.51 -0.28
C GLY A 31 17.87 -0.53 -1.45
N ALA A 32 16.89 -0.55 -2.37
CA ALA A 32 16.86 0.37 -3.50
C ALA A 32 16.77 1.84 -3.05
N MET A 33 15.92 2.15 -2.07
CA MET A 33 15.79 3.49 -1.49
C MET A 33 17.10 3.95 -0.83
N ALA A 34 17.76 3.08 -0.07
CA ALA A 34 19.04 3.38 0.57
C ALA A 34 20.14 3.67 -0.47
N VAL A 35 20.20 2.87 -1.55
CA VAL A 35 21.16 3.08 -2.64
C VAL A 35 20.86 4.39 -3.37
N LEU A 36 19.61 4.65 -3.75
CA LEU A 36 19.21 5.89 -4.43
C LEU A 36 19.47 7.13 -3.56
N SER A 37 19.28 7.01 -2.25
CA SER A 37 19.60 8.07 -1.29
C SER A 37 21.10 8.27 -1.13
N ALA A 38 21.89 7.20 -1.09
CA ALA A 38 23.35 7.29 -1.02
C ALA A 38 23.95 7.91 -2.29
N LEU A 39 23.32 7.68 -3.45
CA LEU A 39 23.70 8.30 -4.73
C LEU A 39 23.21 9.75 -4.86
N GLY A 40 22.44 10.26 -3.89
CA GLY A 40 21.85 11.61 -3.95
C GLY A 40 20.77 11.79 -5.03
N ILE A 41 20.26 10.68 -5.59
CA ILE A 41 19.24 10.69 -6.65
C ILE A 41 17.85 10.90 -6.08
N LEU A 42 17.57 10.29 -4.91
CA LEU A 42 16.28 10.40 -4.24
C LEU A 42 16.50 10.67 -2.75
N PRO A 43 16.05 11.79 -2.18
CA PRO A 43 16.13 11.99 -0.74
C PRO A 43 15.19 10.99 -0.06
N VAL A 44 15.76 10.17 0.82
CA VAL A 44 14.96 9.24 1.63
C VAL A 44 15.15 9.60 3.08
N GLU A 45 14.07 10.04 3.71
CA GLU A 45 14.02 10.39 5.12
C GLU A 45 13.58 9.19 5.95
N ARG A 46 13.83 9.24 7.25
CA ARG A 46 13.31 8.22 8.19
C ARG A 46 11.78 8.12 8.14
N ALA A 47 11.10 9.24 7.84
CA ALA A 47 9.66 9.28 7.68
C ALA A 47 9.17 8.45 6.47
N ASP A 48 9.94 8.38 5.38
CA ASP A 48 9.59 7.58 4.21
C ASP A 48 9.59 6.07 4.53
N TYR A 49 10.63 5.60 5.25
CA TYR A 49 10.71 4.20 5.71
C TYR A 49 9.56 3.85 6.66
N LEU A 50 9.24 4.74 7.60
CA LEU A 50 8.13 4.55 8.54
C LEU A 50 6.76 4.57 7.82
N GLY A 51 6.59 5.46 6.84
CA GLY A 51 5.40 5.52 6.01
C GLY A 51 5.20 4.23 5.21
N LEU A 52 6.26 3.72 4.59
CA LEU A 52 6.25 2.42 3.91
C LEU A 52 5.89 1.28 4.87
N LEU A 53 6.54 1.20 6.04
CA LEU A 53 6.20 0.22 7.09
C LEU A 53 4.72 0.30 7.48
N GLY A 54 4.21 1.50 7.72
CA GLY A 54 2.81 1.74 8.01
C GLY A 54 1.90 1.28 6.87
N SER A 55 2.21 1.59 5.62
CA SER A 55 1.39 1.20 4.46
C SER A 55 1.32 -0.31 4.26
N VAL A 56 2.43 -1.01 4.48
CA VAL A 56 2.46 -2.47 4.42
C VAL A 56 1.65 -3.06 5.56
N PHE A 57 1.84 -2.59 6.80
CA PHE A 57 1.06 -3.05 7.93
C PHE A 57 -0.45 -2.82 7.73
N ILE A 58 -0.82 -1.65 7.20
CA ILE A 58 -2.21 -1.34 6.88
C ILE A 58 -2.74 -2.26 5.77
N GLY A 59 -1.97 -2.48 4.71
CA GLY A 59 -2.36 -3.33 3.58
C GLY A 59 -2.42 -4.81 3.91
N THR A 60 -1.46 -5.33 4.68
CA THR A 60 -1.33 -6.76 4.98
C THR A 60 -2.07 -7.19 6.23
N PHE A 61 -2.23 -6.32 7.24
CA PHE A 61 -2.86 -6.68 8.51
C PHE A 61 -4.20 -5.97 8.72
N ALA A 62 -4.25 -4.64 8.59
CA ALA A 62 -5.48 -3.88 8.85
C ALA A 62 -6.56 -4.12 7.77
N SER A 63 -6.15 -4.21 6.50
CA SER A 63 -7.07 -4.40 5.37
C SER A 63 -7.85 -5.73 5.50
N PRO A 64 -7.22 -6.91 5.72
CA PRO A 64 -7.94 -8.18 5.93
C PRO A 64 -8.95 -8.20 7.07
N LEU A 65 -8.63 -7.48 8.15
CA LEU A 65 -9.49 -7.30 9.32
C LEU A 65 -10.70 -6.41 8.99
N LEU A 66 -10.51 -5.37 8.17
CA LEU A 66 -11.54 -4.43 7.74
C LEU A 66 -12.33 -4.87 6.50
N LEU A 67 -11.87 -5.91 5.79
CA LEU A 67 -12.57 -6.51 4.64
C LEU A 67 -14.06 -6.83 4.84
N PRO A 68 -14.56 -7.29 6.02
CA PRO A 68 -15.97 -7.61 6.19
C PRO A 68 -16.86 -6.37 6.34
N TRP A 69 -16.29 -5.20 6.63
CA TRP A 69 -17.04 -3.96 6.84
C TRP A 69 -16.99 -3.01 5.64
N ILE A 70 -16.03 -3.16 4.73
CA ILE A 70 -15.91 -2.28 3.56
C ILE A 70 -16.78 -2.83 2.42
N PRO A 71 -17.76 -2.06 1.90
CA PRO A 71 -18.59 -2.46 0.78
C PRO A 71 -17.78 -2.52 -0.52
N GLY A 72 -18.11 -3.48 -1.39
CA GLY A 72 -17.46 -3.67 -2.69
C GLY A 72 -16.84 -5.06 -2.86
N GLY A 73 -16.83 -5.56 -4.09
CA GLY A 73 -16.28 -6.88 -4.44
C GLY A 73 -14.76 -6.88 -4.70
N ALA A 74 -14.20 -5.74 -5.09
CA ALA A 74 -12.78 -5.61 -5.45
C ALA A 74 -11.91 -5.39 -4.20
N PHE A 75 -10.88 -6.22 -4.03
CA PHE A 75 -9.90 -6.12 -2.93
C PHE A 75 -8.99 -4.89 -3.08
N SER A 76 -8.61 -4.55 -4.30
CA SER A 76 -7.86 -3.34 -4.67
C SER A 76 -8.54 -2.07 -4.16
N PHE A 77 -9.85 -1.96 -4.35
CA PHE A 77 -10.64 -0.82 -3.90
C PHE A 77 -10.64 -0.68 -2.37
N LYS A 78 -10.77 -1.81 -1.66
CA LYS A 78 -10.71 -1.84 -0.19
C LYS A 78 -9.35 -1.42 0.33
N GLY A 79 -8.28 -1.97 -0.27
CA GLY A 79 -6.90 -1.61 0.06
C GLY A 79 -6.56 -0.15 -0.23
N MET A 80 -7.15 0.42 -1.28
CA MET A 80 -7.00 1.84 -1.60
C MET A 80 -7.68 2.72 -0.55
N ILE A 81 -8.88 2.37 -0.07
CA ILE A 81 -9.58 3.12 0.98
C ILE A 81 -8.80 3.06 2.31
N THR A 82 -8.41 1.87 2.75
CA THR A 82 -7.65 1.71 4.00
C THR A 82 -6.30 2.41 3.92
N GLY A 83 -5.64 2.32 2.76
CA GLY A 83 -4.41 3.02 2.46
C GLY A 83 -4.56 4.55 2.43
N LEU A 84 -5.66 5.08 1.89
CA LEU A 84 -5.98 6.52 1.91
C LEU A 84 -6.18 7.02 3.33
N ILE A 85 -6.89 6.28 4.18
CA ILE A 85 -7.06 6.64 5.60
C ILE A 85 -5.70 6.68 6.29
N GLY A 86 -4.84 5.69 6.03
CA GLY A 86 -3.45 5.68 6.51
C GLY A 86 -2.65 6.88 6.01
N ALA A 87 -2.75 7.19 4.73
CA ALA A 87 -2.04 8.30 4.10
C ALA A 87 -2.47 9.66 4.66
N ILE A 88 -3.78 9.88 4.84
CA ILE A 88 -4.32 11.08 5.48
C ILE A 88 -3.80 11.22 6.90
N SER A 89 -3.75 10.13 7.66
CA SER A 89 -3.21 10.14 9.03
C SER A 89 -1.74 10.56 9.07
N VAL A 90 -0.94 10.06 8.12
CA VAL A 90 0.48 10.45 7.96
C VAL A 90 0.59 11.93 7.57
N VAL A 91 -0.21 12.40 6.62
CA VAL A 91 -0.23 13.80 6.18
C VAL A 91 -0.61 14.74 7.33
N LEU A 92 -1.64 14.41 8.11
CA LEU A 92 -2.04 15.21 9.27
C LEU A 92 -0.94 15.25 10.34
N PHE A 93 -0.25 14.14 10.57
CA PHE A 93 0.87 14.08 11.50
C PHE A 93 2.05 14.94 11.04
N LEU A 94 2.41 14.89 9.75
CA LEU A 94 3.47 15.72 9.16
C LEU A 94 3.10 17.20 9.20
N PHE A 95 1.84 17.54 8.90
CA PHE A 95 1.33 18.90 8.98
C PHE A 95 1.40 19.44 10.42
N SER A 96 1.04 18.62 11.42
CA SER A 96 1.17 18.97 12.84
C SER A 96 2.61 19.18 13.30
N LYS A 97 3.59 18.59 12.60
CA LYS A 97 5.03 18.82 12.84
C LYS A 97 5.60 20.04 12.08
N GLY A 98 4.75 20.78 11.37
CA GLY A 98 5.15 21.99 10.64
C GLY A 98 5.70 21.73 9.24
N SER A 99 5.45 20.56 8.65
CA SER A 99 5.82 20.30 7.26
C SER A 99 4.99 21.17 6.30
N THR A 100 5.65 22.08 5.57
CA THR A 100 5.03 22.98 4.59
C THR A 100 5.19 22.52 3.14
N ASN A 101 5.94 21.44 2.89
CA ASN A 101 6.14 20.94 1.53
C ASN A 101 4.88 20.22 1.02
N TRP A 102 4.04 20.94 0.29
CA TRP A 102 2.79 20.41 -0.25
C TRP A 102 3.01 19.27 -1.25
N LEU A 103 4.09 19.32 -2.03
CA LEU A 103 4.42 18.27 -3.00
C LEU A 103 4.77 16.96 -2.28
N GLN A 104 5.50 17.04 -1.16
CA GLN A 104 5.78 15.88 -0.32
C GLN A 104 4.48 15.24 0.20
N LEU A 105 3.54 16.04 0.70
CA LEU A 105 2.26 15.53 1.20
C LEU A 105 1.44 14.85 0.10
N VAL A 106 1.37 15.45 -1.08
CA VAL A 106 0.69 14.86 -2.25
C VAL A 106 1.35 13.55 -2.65
N SER A 107 2.69 13.46 -2.63
CA SER A 107 3.39 12.21 -2.96
C SER A 107 2.99 11.06 -2.02
N TYR A 108 2.85 11.31 -0.71
CA TYR A 108 2.42 10.30 0.25
C TYR A 108 0.97 9.84 0.01
N LEU A 109 0.08 10.76 -0.39
CA LEU A 109 -1.30 10.44 -0.75
C LEU A 109 -1.43 9.56 -2.00
N LEU A 110 -0.42 9.55 -2.87
CA LEU A 110 -0.40 8.67 -4.05
C LEU A 110 0.30 7.35 -3.76
N ILE A 111 1.44 7.38 -3.06
CA ILE A 111 2.28 6.19 -2.84
C ILE A 111 1.64 5.23 -1.83
N LEU A 112 1.24 5.73 -0.65
CA LEU A 112 0.79 4.87 0.46
C LEU A 112 -0.49 4.09 0.13
N PRO A 113 -1.52 4.69 -0.51
CA PRO A 113 -2.71 3.95 -0.89
C PRO A 113 -2.46 2.95 -2.02
N SER A 114 -1.56 3.27 -2.94
CA SER A 114 -1.16 2.36 -4.04
C SER A 114 -0.49 1.11 -3.49
N LEU A 115 0.43 1.27 -2.52
CA LEU A 115 1.07 0.14 -1.84
C LEU A 115 0.05 -0.70 -1.05
N SER A 116 -0.81 -0.06 -0.26
CA SER A 116 -1.86 -0.76 0.50
C SER A 116 -2.82 -1.53 -0.42
N ALA A 117 -3.22 -0.94 -1.55
CA ALA A 117 -4.03 -1.60 -2.57
C ALA A 117 -3.33 -2.82 -3.16
N PHE A 118 -2.04 -2.71 -3.49
CA PHE A 118 -1.24 -3.82 -4.01
C PHE A 118 -1.14 -4.98 -3.01
N PHE A 119 -0.80 -4.69 -1.74
CA PHE A 119 -0.71 -5.73 -0.71
C PHE A 119 -2.07 -6.36 -0.39
N THR A 120 -3.15 -5.58 -0.42
CA THR A 120 -4.50 -6.11 -0.23
C THR A 120 -4.91 -7.04 -1.38
N MET A 121 -4.42 -6.78 -2.61
CA MET A 121 -4.68 -7.67 -3.75
C MET A 121 -4.02 -9.04 -3.62
N ASN A 122 -2.92 -9.19 -2.88
CA ASN A 122 -2.31 -10.51 -2.68
C ASN A 122 -3.26 -11.49 -1.95
N PHE A 123 -4.14 -10.96 -1.08
CA PHE A 123 -5.20 -11.74 -0.44
C PHE A 123 -6.28 -12.27 -1.41
N THR A 124 -6.35 -11.77 -2.65
CA THR A 124 -7.29 -12.31 -3.66
C THR A 124 -6.98 -13.77 -4.02
N GLY A 125 -5.71 -14.19 -3.96
CA GLY A 125 -5.28 -15.56 -4.28
C GLY A 125 -5.58 -16.60 -3.20
N SER A 126 -5.81 -16.16 -1.97
CA SER A 126 -6.13 -17.02 -0.82
C SER A 126 -7.60 -16.97 -0.40
N SER A 127 -8.36 -15.98 -0.88
CA SER A 127 -9.77 -15.80 -0.51
C SER A 127 -10.73 -16.63 -1.36
N THR A 128 -11.82 -17.10 -0.74
CA THR A 128 -12.90 -17.80 -1.44
C THR A 128 -13.92 -16.85 -2.09
N TYR A 129 -13.64 -15.54 -2.09
CA TYR A 129 -14.60 -14.51 -2.51
C TYR A 129 -14.59 -14.24 -4.01
N THR A 130 -13.56 -14.68 -4.74
CA THR A 130 -13.37 -14.38 -6.16
C THR A 130 -13.05 -15.64 -6.96
N SER A 131 -13.69 -15.80 -8.12
CA SER A 131 -13.25 -16.79 -9.13
C SER A 131 -11.93 -16.33 -9.76
N LEU A 132 -11.12 -17.25 -10.28
CA LEU A 132 -9.89 -16.94 -11.03
C LEU A 132 -10.13 -15.87 -12.12
N SER A 133 -11.24 -15.98 -12.85
CA SER A 133 -11.65 -15.00 -13.86
C SER A 133 -12.01 -13.62 -13.29
N GLY A 134 -12.54 -13.57 -12.07
CA GLY A 134 -12.83 -12.32 -11.37
C GLY A 134 -11.55 -11.62 -10.92
N VAL A 135 -10.59 -12.37 -10.38
CA VAL A 135 -9.27 -11.85 -9.97
C VAL A 135 -8.51 -11.31 -11.17
N GLU A 136 -8.46 -12.04 -12.29
CA GLU A 136 -7.75 -11.60 -13.49
C GLU A 136 -8.32 -10.29 -14.04
N LYS A 137 -9.65 -10.14 -14.02
CA LYS A 137 -10.33 -8.90 -14.44
C LYS A 137 -10.01 -7.74 -13.49
N GLU A 138 -9.96 -8.01 -12.19
CA GLU A 138 -9.60 -7.01 -11.19
C GLU A 138 -8.14 -6.57 -11.38
N MET A 139 -7.21 -7.51 -11.54
CA MET A 139 -5.79 -7.22 -11.77
C MET A 139 -5.56 -6.42 -13.05
N LYS A 140 -6.22 -6.78 -14.16
CA LYS A 140 -6.11 -6.04 -15.43
C LYS A 140 -6.54 -4.58 -15.31
N THR A 141 -7.49 -4.27 -14.43
CA THR A 141 -8.01 -2.90 -14.26
C THR A 141 -7.26 -2.13 -13.16
N ALA A 142 -7.02 -2.76 -12.01
CA ALA A 142 -6.46 -2.10 -10.84
C ALA A 142 -4.93 -1.95 -10.91
N LEU A 143 -4.22 -2.95 -11.45
CA LEU A 143 -2.76 -2.94 -11.45
C LEU A 143 -2.18 -1.76 -12.28
N PRO A 144 -2.69 -1.43 -13.49
CA PRO A 144 -2.21 -0.26 -14.22
C PRO A 144 -2.43 1.04 -13.45
N LEU A 145 -3.57 1.17 -12.75
CA LEU A 145 -3.89 2.35 -11.96
C LEU A 145 -2.95 2.48 -10.75
N ILE A 146 -2.68 1.38 -10.05
CA ILE A 146 -1.73 1.33 -8.92
C ILE A 146 -0.33 1.73 -9.38
N VAL A 147 0.14 1.17 -10.51
CA VAL A 147 1.47 1.49 -11.06
C VAL A 147 1.53 2.96 -11.50
N ALA A 148 0.49 3.48 -12.16
CA ALA A 148 0.43 4.89 -12.56
C ALA A 148 0.44 5.83 -11.34
N ALA A 149 -0.32 5.53 -10.30
CA ALA A 149 -0.36 6.34 -9.09
C ALA A 149 0.97 6.27 -8.31
N LEU A 150 1.56 5.08 -8.19
CA LEU A 150 2.86 4.90 -7.54
C LEU A 150 3.97 5.65 -8.28
N SER A 151 4.05 5.51 -9.61
CA SER A 151 5.06 6.20 -10.43
C SER A 151 4.89 7.72 -10.39
N ALA A 152 3.66 8.22 -10.51
CA ALA A 152 3.37 9.65 -10.35
C ALA A 152 3.79 10.16 -8.96
N GLY A 153 3.49 9.42 -7.90
CA GLY A 153 3.90 9.76 -6.54
C GLY A 153 5.42 9.83 -6.37
N ILE A 154 6.16 8.87 -6.91
CA ILE A 154 7.64 8.86 -6.88
C ILE A 154 8.22 10.06 -7.65
N LEU A 155 7.67 10.37 -8.82
CA LEU A 155 8.09 11.56 -9.60
C LEU A 155 7.84 12.85 -8.82
N ILE A 156 6.66 12.99 -8.20
CA ILE A 156 6.35 14.16 -7.37
C ILE A 156 7.31 14.24 -6.18
N ARG A 157 7.67 13.11 -5.54
CA ARG A 157 8.66 13.09 -4.45
C ARG A 157 10.03 13.57 -4.93
N ALA A 158 10.49 13.09 -6.08
CA ALA A 158 11.74 13.53 -6.69
C ALA A 158 11.71 15.03 -7.02
N VAL A 159 10.62 15.54 -7.60
CA VAL A 159 10.46 16.97 -7.91
C VAL A 159 10.38 17.82 -6.65
N SER A 160 9.69 17.34 -5.60
CA SER A 160 9.55 18.05 -4.33
C SER A 160 10.91 18.39 -3.73
N PHE A 161 11.90 17.52 -3.92
CA PHE A 161 13.26 17.72 -3.46
C PHE A 161 13.95 18.90 -4.14
N PHE A 162 13.85 18.99 -5.47
CA PHE A 162 14.51 20.05 -6.24
C PHE A 162 13.92 21.44 -5.98
N ILE A 163 12.69 21.50 -5.44
CA ILE A 163 11.95 22.74 -5.18
C ILE A 163 12.05 23.17 -3.70
N SER A 164 12.50 22.28 -2.81
CA SER A 164 12.68 22.55 -1.36
C SER A 164 14.01 23.22 -1.07
#